data_AF-A0A444JW72-F1
#
_entry.id   AF-A0A444JW72-F1
#
_cell.length_a   1.000
_cell.length_b   1.000
_cell.length_c   1.000
_cell.angle_alpha   90.00
_cell.angle_beta   90.00
_cell.angle_gamma   90.00
#
_symmetry.space_group_name_H-M   'P 1'
#
loop_
_entity.id
_entity.type
_entity.pdbx_description
1 polymer ?
#
loop_
_entity_poly.entity_id
_entity_poly.type
_entity_poly.pdbx_seq_one_letter_code
_entity_poly.pdbx_strand_id
1 'polypeptide(L)'
;MNNEKNSTAKAIEDALEQMLSEGAKINVSAVARRAGTTHTNIWKHYPHLYQKITDVKNELKEAKEESNRQLTIDRLKKKIVRLEEQIKDKDEVQQKDIDAIIMAKLTELYRDYDYQLRKNIDLANINLHGGRNIDTDTGEVIDAAFGKGNE
;
A
#
# COMPACT_ATOMS: atom_id res chain seq x y z
N MET A 1 39.04 -21.09 -55.26
CA MET A 1 38.93 -20.12 -54.14
C MET A 1 37.50 -19.84 -53.65
N ASN A 2 36.42 -20.28 -54.34
CA ASN A 2 35.04 -20.02 -53.86
C ASN A 2 34.52 -21.03 -52.82
N ASN A 3 35.14 -22.21 -52.70
CA ASN A 3 34.64 -23.29 -51.84
C ASN A 3 34.93 -23.04 -50.34
N GLU A 4 36.10 -22.48 -50.02
CA GLU A 4 36.50 -22.17 -48.63
C GLU A 4 35.71 -21.02 -48.01
N LYS A 5 35.32 -20.02 -48.83
CA LYS A 5 34.47 -18.91 -48.36
C LYS A 5 33.07 -19.40 -48.00
N ASN A 6 32.49 -20.28 -48.81
CA ASN A 6 31.21 -20.91 -48.50
C ASN A 6 31.28 -21.82 -47.26
N SER A 7 32.38 -22.56 -47.08
CA SER A 7 32.58 -23.39 -45.89
C SER A 7 32.68 -22.55 -44.61
N THR A 8 33.32 -21.38 -44.68
CA THR A 8 33.49 -20.49 -43.51
C THR A 8 32.19 -19.76 -43.17
N ALA A 9 31.44 -19.29 -44.18
CA ALA A 9 30.12 -18.69 -43.96
C ALA A 9 29.18 -19.68 -43.25
N LYS A 10 29.14 -20.93 -43.71
CA LYS A 10 28.33 -21.98 -43.09
C LYS A 10 28.75 -22.27 -41.65
N ALA A 11 30.05 -22.36 -41.36
CA ALA A 11 30.54 -22.53 -39.99
C ALA A 11 30.14 -21.38 -39.05
N ILE A 12 30.04 -20.15 -39.56
CA ILE A 12 29.57 -18.99 -38.78
C ILE A 12 28.06 -19.10 -38.49
N GLU A 13 27.27 -19.51 -39.48
CA GLU A 13 25.82 -19.72 -39.31
C GLU A 13 25.53 -20.86 -38.33
N ASP A 14 26.17 -22.02 -38.50
CA ASP A 14 26.04 -23.17 -37.60
C ASP A 14 26.44 -22.79 -36.17
N ALA A 15 27.52 -22.03 -36.00
CA ALA A 15 27.96 -21.54 -34.69
C ALA A 15 26.94 -20.58 -34.05
N LEU A 16 26.31 -19.71 -34.84
CA LEU A 16 25.27 -18.80 -34.36
C LEU A 16 24.03 -19.57 -33.90
N GLU A 17 23.56 -20.55 -34.69
CA GLU A 17 22.40 -21.38 -34.35
C GLU A 17 22.64 -22.25 -33.12
N GLN A 18 23.82 -22.88 -33.02
CA GLN A 18 24.20 -23.63 -31.82
C GLN A 18 24.20 -22.74 -30.59
N MET A 19 24.80 -21.55 -30.67
CA MET A 19 24.80 -20.60 -29.56
C MET A 19 23.40 -20.12 -29.17
N LEU A 20 22.49 -19.96 -30.12
CA LEU A 20 21.07 -19.68 -29.86
C LEU A 20 20.41 -20.83 -29.11
N SER A 21 20.60 -22.07 -29.56
CA SER A 21 20.00 -23.26 -28.94
C SER A 21 20.52 -23.51 -27.52
N GLU A 22 21.79 -23.19 -27.26
CA GLU A 22 22.42 -23.32 -25.95
C GLU A 22 22.02 -22.21 -24.96
N GLY A 23 21.36 -21.14 -25.44
CA GLY A 23 21.14 -19.93 -24.65
C GLY A 23 22.45 -19.22 -24.28
N ALA A 24 23.52 -19.42 -25.06
CA ALA A 24 24.82 -18.84 -24.80
C ALA A 24 24.83 -17.33 -25.15
N LYS A 25 25.77 -16.59 -24.55
CA LYS A 25 25.91 -15.15 -24.84
C LYS A 25 26.35 -14.92 -26.29
N ILE A 26 25.47 -14.30 -27.09
CA ILE A 26 25.74 -13.99 -28.49
C ILE A 26 26.48 -12.65 -28.63
N ASN A 27 27.62 -12.70 -29.32
CA ASN A 27 28.32 -11.53 -29.84
C ASN A 27 29.26 -11.99 -30.96
N VAL A 28 29.64 -11.07 -31.86
CA VAL A 28 30.45 -11.38 -33.04
C VAL A 28 31.77 -12.07 -32.68
N SER A 29 32.45 -11.64 -31.61
CA SER A 29 33.71 -12.26 -31.18
C SER A 29 33.53 -13.69 -30.66
N ALA A 30 32.44 -13.97 -29.95
CA ALA A 30 32.12 -15.30 -29.43
C ALA A 30 31.73 -16.26 -30.56
N VAL A 31 30.90 -15.79 -31.50
CA VAL A 31 30.55 -16.55 -32.70
C VAL A 31 31.79 -16.83 -33.56
N ALA A 32 32.65 -15.82 -33.76
CA ALA A 32 33.92 -16.00 -34.48
C ALA A 32 34.80 -17.08 -33.85
N ARG A 33 34.97 -17.04 -32.51
CA ARG A 33 35.76 -18.02 -31.79
C ARG A 33 35.19 -19.44 -31.94
N ARG A 34 33.86 -19.57 -31.93
CA ARG A 34 33.19 -20.89 -32.07
C ARG A 34 33.25 -21.42 -33.50
N ALA A 35 33.15 -20.55 -34.49
CA ALA A 35 33.31 -20.88 -35.91
C ALA A 35 34.77 -21.07 -36.35
N GLY A 36 35.75 -20.96 -35.43
CA GLY A 36 37.17 -21.10 -35.75
C GLY A 36 37.73 -19.96 -36.61
N THR A 37 37.15 -18.76 -36.54
CA THR A 37 37.54 -17.60 -37.33
C THR A 37 37.79 -16.36 -36.46
N THR A 38 38.07 -15.22 -37.09
CA THR A 38 38.32 -13.94 -36.39
C THR A 38 37.21 -12.94 -36.64
N HIS A 39 36.97 -12.05 -35.67
CA HIS A 39 36.02 -10.94 -35.79
C HIS A 39 36.27 -10.13 -37.07
N THR A 40 37.53 -9.79 -37.35
CA THR A 40 37.92 -9.01 -38.53
C THR A 40 37.58 -9.74 -39.83
N ASN A 41 37.71 -11.08 -39.86
CA ASN A 41 37.33 -11.88 -41.02
C ASN A 41 35.82 -11.81 -41.28
N ILE A 42 35.01 -11.93 -40.23
CA ILE A 42 33.55 -11.78 -40.33
C ILE A 42 33.18 -10.38 -40.81
N TRP A 43 33.72 -9.34 -40.18
CA TRP A 43 33.41 -7.95 -40.51
C TRP A 43 33.78 -7.58 -41.95
N LYS A 44 34.97 -8.00 -42.44
CA LYS A 44 35.44 -7.65 -43.79
C LYS A 44 34.85 -8.50 -44.90
N HIS A 45 34.69 -9.80 -44.67
CA HIS A 45 34.36 -10.75 -45.74
C HIS A 45 32.92 -11.25 -45.68
N TYR A 46 32.24 -11.10 -44.53
CA TYR A 46 30.86 -11.55 -44.32
C TYR A 46 30.02 -10.47 -43.61
N PRO A 47 29.87 -9.27 -44.20
CA PRO A 47 29.16 -8.16 -43.58
C PRO A 47 27.69 -8.47 -43.27
N HIS A 48 27.04 -9.31 -44.08
CA HIS A 48 25.67 -9.78 -43.82
C HIS A 48 25.58 -10.64 -42.55
N LEU A 49 26.55 -11.55 -42.32
CA LEU A 49 26.59 -12.35 -41.10
C LEU A 49 26.93 -11.49 -39.88
N TYR A 50 27.81 -10.49 -40.05
CA TYR A 50 28.10 -9.52 -39.01
C TYR A 50 26.83 -8.79 -38.54
N GLN A 51 26.01 -8.31 -39.48
CA GLN A 51 24.73 -7.68 -39.20
C GLN A 51 23.78 -8.66 -38.49
N LYS A 52 23.58 -9.87 -39.06
CA LYS A 52 22.72 -10.90 -38.47
C LYS A 52 23.09 -11.23 -37.02
N ILE A 53 24.37 -11.42 -36.71
CA ILE A 53 24.83 -11.69 -35.32
C ILE A 53 24.55 -10.48 -34.41
N THR A 54 24.69 -9.26 -34.93
CA THR A 54 24.47 -8.03 -34.17
C THR A 54 23.00 -7.82 -33.89
N ASP A 55 22.13 -8.06 -34.87
CA ASP A 55 20.68 -7.94 -34.74
C ASP A 55 20.15 -8.94 -33.71
N VAL A 56 20.53 -10.21 -33.83
CA VAL A 56 20.18 -11.25 -32.86
C VAL A 56 20.65 -10.89 -31.44
N LYS A 57 21.87 -10.34 -31.29
CA LYS A 57 22.36 -9.88 -29.99
C LYS A 57 21.49 -8.76 -29.42
N ASN A 58 21.06 -7.82 -30.25
CA ASN A 58 20.22 -6.70 -29.82
C ASN A 58 18.81 -7.18 -29.44
N GLU A 59 18.20 -8.06 -30.24
CA GLU A 59 16.91 -8.68 -29.92
C GLU A 59 16.94 -9.42 -28.58
N LEU A 60 17.97 -10.23 -28.33
CA LEU A 60 18.11 -10.91 -27.04
C LEU A 60 18.31 -9.94 -25.87
N LYS A 61 19.00 -8.83 -26.10
CA LYS A 61 19.19 -7.78 -25.09
C LYS A 61 17.85 -7.10 -24.78
N GLU A 62 17.10 -6.72 -25.80
CA GLU A 62 15.78 -6.09 -25.67
C GLU A 62 14.79 -7.01 -24.98
N ALA A 63 14.73 -8.29 -25.37
CA ALA A 63 13.87 -9.28 -24.72
C ALA A 63 14.21 -9.45 -23.23
N LYS A 64 15.50 -9.42 -22.87
CA LYS A 64 15.95 -9.49 -21.47
C LYS A 64 15.59 -8.22 -20.70
N GLU A 65 15.75 -7.05 -21.31
CA GLU A 65 15.36 -5.78 -20.71
C GLU A 65 13.85 -5.73 -20.49
N GLU A 66 13.05 -6.20 -21.44
CA GLU A 66 11.59 -6.28 -21.31
C GLU A 66 11.17 -7.24 -20.19
N SER A 67 11.79 -8.42 -20.12
CA SER A 67 11.55 -9.36 -19.02
C SER A 67 11.88 -8.73 -17.65
N ASN A 68 12.99 -8.00 -17.54
CA ASN A 68 13.36 -7.28 -16.32
C ASN A 68 12.38 -6.14 -15.99
N ARG A 69 11.92 -5.40 -17.00
CA ARG A 69 10.89 -4.37 -16.84
C ARG A 69 9.61 -4.99 -16.29
N GLN A 70 9.16 -6.12 -16.85
CA GLN A 70 7.97 -6.82 -16.40
C GLN A 70 8.09 -7.31 -14.95
N LEU A 71 9.23 -7.90 -14.58
CA LEU A 71 9.50 -8.29 -13.18
C LEU A 71 9.44 -7.10 -12.22
N THR A 72 9.92 -5.94 -12.66
CA THR A 72 9.88 -4.70 -11.87
C THR A 72 8.45 -4.19 -11.72
N ILE A 73 7.66 -4.21 -12.79
CA ILE A 73 6.23 -3.86 -12.77
C ILE A 73 5.47 -4.74 -11.79
N ASP A 74 5.68 -6.05 -11.84
CA ASP A 74 4.98 -6.99 -10.95
C ASP A 74 5.36 -6.77 -9.48
N ARG A 75 6.64 -6.47 -9.22
CA ARG A 75 7.10 -6.12 -7.87
C ARG A 75 6.47 -4.83 -7.36
N LEU A 76 6.36 -3.82 -8.21
CA LEU A 76 5.74 -2.54 -7.87
C LEU A 76 4.23 -2.70 -7.62
N LYS A 77 3.52 -3.45 -8.47
CA LYS A 77 2.10 -3.78 -8.27
C LYS A 77 1.85 -4.44 -6.92
N LYS A 78 2.64 -5.44 -6.55
CA LYS A 78 2.55 -6.09 -5.23
C LYS A 78 2.79 -5.11 -4.08
N LYS A 79 3.70 -4.15 -4.26
CA LYS A 79 3.97 -3.13 -3.25
C LYS A 79 2.82 -2.14 -3.10
N ILE A 80 2.18 -1.75 -4.21
CA ILE A 80 0.99 -0.89 -4.21
C ILE A 80 -0.15 -1.55 -3.43
N VAL A 81 -0.51 -2.79 -3.78
CA VAL A 81 -1.59 -3.52 -3.08
C VAL A 81 -1.32 -3.60 -1.58
N ARG A 82 -0.10 -3.96 -1.17
CA ARG A 82 0.27 -4.01 0.25
C ARG A 82 0.16 -2.66 0.94
N LEU A 83 0.52 -1.57 0.28
CA LEU A 83 0.42 -0.22 0.85
C LEU A 83 -1.03 0.23 0.94
N GLU A 84 -1.87 -0.08 -0.04
CA GLU A 84 -3.30 0.20 -0.02
C GLU A 84 -3.99 -0.53 1.14
N GLU A 85 -3.67 -1.81 1.36
CA GLU A 85 -4.13 -2.58 2.52
C GLU A 85 -3.72 -1.91 3.85
N GLN A 86 -2.46 -1.50 3.98
CA GLN A 86 -1.98 -0.83 5.19
C GLN A 86 -2.64 0.52 5.46
N ILE A 87 -3.00 1.27 4.42
CA ILE A 87 -3.73 2.52 4.56
C ILE A 87 -5.15 2.22 5.05
N LYS A 88 -5.84 1.27 4.42
CA LYS A 88 -7.18 0.86 4.82
C LYS A 88 -7.23 0.40 6.28
N ASP A 89 -6.28 -0.44 6.69
CA ASP A 89 -6.20 -0.92 8.08
C ASP A 89 -6.00 0.23 9.06
N LYS A 90 -5.17 1.23 8.72
CA LYS A 90 -4.95 2.42 9.55
C LYS A 90 -6.20 3.30 9.66
N ASP A 91 -6.91 3.49 8.55
CA ASP A 91 -8.14 4.27 8.51
C ASP A 91 -9.23 3.59 9.37
N GLU A 92 -9.35 2.26 9.29
CA GLU A 92 -10.27 1.49 10.14
C GLU A 92 -9.94 1.59 11.63
N VAL A 93 -8.65 1.57 12.00
CA VAL A 93 -8.22 1.76 13.39
C VAL A 93 -8.54 3.18 13.86
N GLN A 94 -8.23 4.20 13.07
CA GLN A 94 -8.56 5.60 13.42
C GLN A 94 -10.06 5.81 13.58
N GLN A 95 -10.88 5.20 12.71
CA GLN A 95 -12.33 5.31 12.81
C GLN A 95 -12.86 4.70 14.11
N LYS A 96 -12.36 3.51 14.50
CA LYS A 96 -12.73 2.87 15.78
C LYS A 96 -12.34 3.71 16.99
N ASP A 97 -11.19 4.38 16.95
CA ASP A 97 -10.76 5.28 18.03
C ASP A 97 -11.69 6.49 18.15
N ILE A 98 -12.09 7.09 17.02
CA ILE A 98 -13.05 8.20 16.99
C ILE A 98 -14.41 7.75 17.52
N ASP A 99 -14.91 6.59 17.07
CA ASP A 99 -16.19 6.04 17.52
C ASP A 99 -16.17 5.78 19.03
N ALA A 100 -15.08 5.25 19.59
CA ALA A 100 -14.93 5.04 21.01
C ALA A 100 -14.98 6.36 21.81
N ILE A 101 -14.31 7.41 21.33
CA ILE A 101 -14.34 8.75 21.96
C ILE A 101 -15.76 9.33 21.93
N ILE A 102 -16.45 9.24 20.80
CA ILE A 102 -17.82 9.74 20.65
C ILE A 102 -18.76 8.98 21.60
N MET A 103 -18.66 7.66 21.66
CA MET A 103 -19.51 6.83 22.52
C MET A 103 -19.28 7.10 24.01
N ALA A 104 -18.03 7.35 24.43
CA ALA A 104 -17.73 7.75 25.80
C ALA A 104 -18.42 9.07 26.16
N LYS A 105 -18.28 10.10 25.32
CA LYS A 105 -18.92 11.41 25.53
C LYS A 105 -20.44 11.33 25.51
N LEU A 106 -21.01 10.54 24.61
CA LEU A 106 -22.45 10.35 24.53
C LEU A 106 -22.99 9.71 25.82
N THR A 107 -22.26 8.74 26.36
CA THR A 107 -22.60 8.10 27.63
C THR A 107 -22.58 9.09 28.80
N GLU A 108 -21.60 9.99 28.85
CA GLU A 108 -21.54 11.06 29.85
C GLU A 108 -22.74 12.00 29.73
N LEU A 109 -23.08 12.45 28.51
CA LEU A 109 -24.24 13.32 28.28
C LEU A 109 -25.55 12.69 28.76
N TYR A 110 -25.75 11.40 28.51
CA TYR A 110 -26.94 10.69 29.00
C TYR A 110 -26.96 10.58 30.53
N ARG A 111 -25.81 10.33 31.16
CA ARG A 111 -25.71 10.32 32.63
C ARG A 111 -26.05 11.68 33.24
N ASP A 112 -25.55 12.75 32.64
CA ASP A 112 -25.83 14.11 33.10
C ASP A 112 -27.31 14.46 32.90
N TYR A 113 -27.90 14.07 31.77
CA TYR A 113 -29.32 14.26 31.52
C TYR A 113 -30.18 13.54 32.58
N ASP A 114 -29.89 12.26 32.85
CA ASP A 114 -30.61 11.48 33.86
C ASP A 114 -30.45 12.09 35.26
N TYR A 115 -29.27 12.62 35.57
CA TYR A 115 -29.02 13.32 36.83
C TYR A 115 -29.87 14.58 36.96
N GLN A 116 -29.93 15.42 35.91
CA GLN A 116 -30.76 16.62 35.93
C GLN A 116 -32.25 16.29 36.01
N LEU A 117 -32.70 15.22 35.33
CA LEU A 117 -34.08 14.77 35.41
C LEU A 117 -34.46 14.37 36.84
N ARG A 118 -33.61 13.59 37.52
CA ARG A 118 -33.80 13.23 38.93
C ARG A 118 -33.86 14.46 39.82
N LYS A 119 -32.92 15.39 39.66
CA LYS A 119 -32.91 16.65 40.42
C LYS A 119 -34.21 17.45 40.22
N ASN A 120 -34.72 17.52 39.00
CA ASN A 120 -35.98 18.20 38.71
C ASN A 120 -37.19 17.50 39.36
N ILE A 121 -37.22 16.17 39.39
CA ILE A 121 -38.24 15.40 40.10
C ILE A 121 -38.17 15.66 41.60
N ASP A 122 -36.97 15.64 42.18
CA ASP A 122 -36.76 15.91 43.61
C ASP A 122 -37.21 17.33 43.99
N LEU A 123 -36.88 18.33 43.15
CA LEU A 123 -37.33 19.71 43.33
C LEU A 123 -38.84 19.85 43.22
N ALA A 124 -39.46 19.18 42.24
CA ALA A 124 -40.91 19.18 42.09
C ALA A 124 -41.60 18.57 43.32
N ASN A 125 -41.05 17.47 43.85
CA ASN A 125 -41.56 16.82 45.06
C ASN A 125 -41.42 17.71 46.31
N ILE A 126 -40.29 18.42 46.46
CA ILE A 126 -40.11 19.40 47.55
C ILE A 126 -41.14 20.52 47.44
N ASN A 127 -41.39 21.06 46.25
CA ASN A 127 -42.39 22.10 46.04
C ASN A 127 -43.83 21.61 46.27
N LEU A 128 -44.14 20.36 45.91
CA LEU A 128 -45.45 19.74 46.11
C LEU A 128 -45.75 19.41 47.58
N HIS A 129 -44.73 19.04 48.36
CA HIS A 129 -44.86 18.62 49.75
C HIS A 129 -44.42 19.69 50.77
N GLY A 130 -43.83 20.79 50.30
CA GLY A 130 -43.27 21.85 51.13
C GLY A 130 -44.21 23.04 51.23
N GLY A 131 -45.18 22.98 52.13
CA GLY A 131 -45.84 24.18 52.66
C GLY A 131 -44.92 24.96 53.60
N ARG A 132 -43.72 25.35 53.13
CA ARG A 132 -42.72 26.07 53.92
C ARG A 132 -42.56 27.49 53.40
N ASN A 133 -42.44 28.44 54.32
CA ASN A 133 -42.09 29.82 53.97
C ASN A 133 -40.58 29.91 53.79
N ILE A 134 -40.11 30.22 52.59
CA ILE A 134 -38.69 30.33 52.24
C ILE A 134 -38.36 31.81 52.07
N ASP A 135 -37.25 32.25 52.65
CA ASP A 135 -36.68 33.58 52.43
C ASP A 135 -36.30 33.72 50.94
N THR A 136 -36.90 34.69 50.24
CA THR A 136 -36.68 34.86 48.80
C THR A 136 -35.31 35.46 48.45
N ASP A 137 -34.61 36.10 49.39
CA ASP A 137 -33.31 36.73 49.14
C ASP A 137 -32.14 35.79 49.48
N THR A 138 -32.32 34.87 50.43
CA THR A 138 -31.25 33.98 50.92
C THR A 138 -31.50 32.49 50.66
N GLY A 139 -32.73 32.07 50.40
CA GLY A 139 -33.10 30.68 50.16
C GLY A 139 -33.19 29.81 51.42
N GLU A 140 -33.14 30.40 52.62
CA GLU A 140 -33.27 29.67 53.88
C GLU A 140 -34.74 29.40 54.25
N VAL A 141 -35.00 28.29 54.96
CA VAL A 141 -36.35 27.88 55.38
C VAL A 141 -36.72 28.57 56.70
N ILE A 142 -37.80 29.37 56.70
CA ILE A 142 -38.30 30.16 57.83
C ILE A 142 -39.59 29.54 58.38
N ASP A 143 -39.52 28.36 58.99
CA ASP A 143 -40.67 27.81 59.71
C ASP A 143 -40.63 28.25 61.20
N ALA A 144 -41.46 29.22 61.56
CA ALA A 144 -41.61 29.72 62.92
C ALA A 144 -42.87 29.15 63.59
N ALA A 145 -42.72 28.14 64.47
CA ALA A 145 -43.61 27.89 65.61
C ALA A 145 -43.08 26.75 66.51
N PHE A 146 -42.21 27.06 67.48
CA PHE A 146 -42.16 26.29 68.72
C PHE A 146 -43.38 26.69 69.58
N GLY A 147 -44.52 26.07 69.30
CA GLY A 147 -45.78 26.27 70.02
C GLY A 147 -46.05 25.15 71.02
N LYS A 148 -45.79 25.46 72.31
CA LYS A 148 -46.42 24.98 73.54
C LYS A 148 -46.85 23.50 73.63
N GLY A 149 -46.18 22.78 74.54
CA GLY A 149 -46.73 21.57 75.15
C GLY A 149 -47.99 21.90 75.96
N ASN A 150 -48.99 21.05 75.81
CA ASN A 150 -50.26 21.04 76.54
C ASN A 150 -50.04 20.67 78.02
N GLU A 151 -50.65 21.44 78.93
CA GLU A 151 -51.46 20.91 80.03
C GLU A 151 -52.88 21.45 79.85
#